data_AF-A0A1H5R657-F1
#
_entry.id   AF-A0A1H5R657-F1
#
_cell.length_a   1.000
_cell.length_b   1.000
_cell.length_c   1.000
_cell.angle_alpha   90.00
_cell.angle_beta   90.00
_cell.angle_gamma   90.00
#
_symmetry.space_group_name_H-M   'P 1'
#
loop_
_entity.id
_entity.type
_entity.pdbx_description
1 polymer ?
#
loop_
_entity_poly.entity_id
_entity_poly.type
_entity_poly.pdbx_seq_one_letter_code
_entity_poly.pdbx_strand_id
1 'polypeptide(L)'
;MRALWVGIIVVFSVLAGLGATGTVYSLIVGDDDLLGNAILLIGATAFAVLGRHGLRVFDRGAPAAARDFGRWLPAADPADGAHPELDARLRRSARRATGFAVGWAVVFAAGFTQLSLVDAAAEDLLHTGFHEIGEVVDVRHTRGTTYIEVSHGTRTDVLIRDSDRDYRVGDEVIVIYDPADPSRVRTADEPNEGDGRLALGIVPMLAALFGLPFSIGPAAGWRRRIRAVERTGWRRAGVTDDQLGGSQGRYLDAEFRDGTDVTLRRSWAFLNLSPSAGWKNRPVWVGGWGKTMVVGDEKGPYVLAAHAIRERVSRSRP
;
A
#
# COMPACT_ATOMS: atom_id res chain seq x y z
N MET A 1 12.42 -3.51 11.71
CA MET A 1 13.29 -3.22 10.54
C MET A 1 12.70 -3.60 9.18
N ARG A 2 12.37 -4.86 8.84
CA ARG A 2 11.92 -5.17 7.46
C ARG A 2 10.58 -4.52 7.04
N ALA A 3 9.60 -4.44 7.93
CA ALA A 3 8.34 -3.74 7.67
C ALA A 3 8.54 -2.22 7.51
N LEU A 4 9.44 -1.64 8.33
CA LEU A 4 9.89 -0.25 8.21
C LEU A 4 10.50 -0.01 6.81
N TRP A 5 11.40 -0.89 6.36
CA TRP A 5 12.00 -0.78 5.02
C TRP A 5 10.98 -0.93 3.89
N VAL A 6 9.97 -1.79 4.02
CA VAL A 6 8.88 -1.86 3.05
C VAL A 6 8.07 -0.56 3.03
N GLY A 7 7.74 -0.01 4.21
CA GLY A 7 7.07 1.29 4.32
C GLY A 7 7.88 2.41 3.66
N ILE A 8 9.17 2.49 3.97
CA ILE A 8 10.12 3.44 3.37
C ILE A 8 10.13 3.30 1.85
N ILE A 9 10.30 2.09 1.29
CA ILE A 9 10.31 1.89 -0.17
C ILE A 9 9.06 2.42 -0.81
N VAL A 10 7.90 2.15 -0.22
CA VAL A 10 6.65 2.47 -0.87
C VAL A 10 6.33 3.95 -0.73
N VAL A 11 6.53 4.54 0.46
CA VAL A 11 6.43 6.00 0.64
C VAL A 11 7.32 6.73 -0.35
N PHE A 12 8.57 6.29 -0.49
CA PHE A 12 9.51 6.92 -1.41
C PHE A 12 9.33 6.48 -2.88
N SER A 13 8.72 5.35 -3.19
CA SER A 13 8.36 5.07 -4.59
C SER A 13 7.20 5.98 -5.03
N VAL A 14 6.30 6.33 -4.11
CA VAL A 14 5.20 7.25 -4.40
C VAL A 14 5.67 8.70 -4.43
N LEU A 15 6.52 9.13 -3.49
CA LEU A 15 7.17 10.44 -3.57
C LEU A 15 8.02 10.54 -4.86
N ALA A 16 8.58 9.44 -5.38
CA ALA A 16 9.30 9.45 -6.64
C ALA A 16 8.35 9.63 -7.82
N GLY A 17 7.22 8.92 -7.82
CA GLY A 17 6.20 9.10 -8.85
C GLY A 17 5.61 10.51 -8.87
N LEU A 18 5.32 11.07 -7.70
CA LEU A 18 4.83 12.44 -7.56
C LEU A 18 5.89 13.44 -8.02
N GLY A 19 7.14 13.28 -7.61
CA GLY A 19 8.26 14.10 -8.06
C GLY A 19 8.51 13.98 -9.56
N ALA A 20 8.43 12.77 -10.14
CA ALA A 20 8.59 12.55 -11.58
C ALA A 20 7.52 13.30 -12.36
N THR A 21 6.28 13.18 -11.90
CA THR A 21 5.14 13.83 -12.54
C THR A 21 5.28 15.34 -12.44
N GLY A 22 5.55 15.87 -11.24
CA GLY A 22 5.80 17.29 -11.05
C GLY A 22 6.98 17.79 -11.88
N THR A 23 8.04 17.00 -12.04
CA THR A 23 9.22 17.41 -12.83
C THR A 23 8.89 17.46 -14.31
N VAL A 24 8.14 16.47 -14.82
CA VAL A 24 7.66 16.45 -16.21
C VAL A 24 6.68 17.58 -16.47
N TYR A 25 5.79 17.85 -15.52
CA TYR A 25 4.85 18.96 -15.59
C TYR A 25 5.56 20.32 -15.60
N SER A 26 6.45 20.58 -14.65
CA SER A 26 7.25 21.81 -14.60
C SER A 26 8.14 21.98 -15.85
N LEU A 27 8.64 20.88 -16.44
CA LEU A 27 9.42 20.92 -17.69
C LEU A 27 8.57 21.31 -18.92
N ILE A 28 7.29 20.97 -18.94
CA ILE A 28 6.38 21.24 -20.06
C ILE A 28 5.76 22.63 -19.92
N VAL A 29 5.35 23.00 -18.70
CA VAL A 29 4.61 24.24 -18.40
C VAL A 29 5.56 25.42 -18.12
N GLY A 30 6.85 25.16 -17.85
CA GLY A 30 7.82 26.21 -17.57
C GLY A 30 7.69 26.81 -16.17
N ASP A 31 7.24 26.01 -15.21
CA ASP A 31 6.99 26.40 -13.83
C ASP A 31 8.27 26.30 -12.96
N ASP A 32 8.43 27.21 -11.99
CA ASP A 32 9.66 27.39 -11.19
C ASP A 32 9.91 26.26 -10.16
N ASP A 33 8.92 25.38 -9.95
CA ASP A 33 8.99 24.27 -9.00
C ASP A 33 9.77 23.04 -9.48
N LEU A 34 10.44 23.15 -10.63
CA LEU A 34 11.25 22.11 -11.25
C LEU A 34 12.34 21.56 -10.31
N LEU A 35 12.91 22.43 -9.47
CA LEU A 35 13.96 22.05 -8.52
C LEU A 35 13.37 21.29 -7.32
N GLY A 36 12.19 21.68 -6.83
CA GLY A 36 11.46 20.96 -5.77
C GLY A 36 11.02 19.57 -6.22
N ASN A 37 10.46 19.48 -7.42
CA ASN A 37 10.00 18.23 -8.02
C ASN A 37 11.16 17.26 -8.35
N ALA A 38 12.29 17.79 -8.84
CA ALA A 38 13.49 16.98 -9.09
C ALA A 38 14.11 16.44 -7.79
N ILE A 39 14.16 17.24 -6.72
CA ILE A 39 14.63 16.78 -5.40
C ILE A 39 13.70 15.69 -4.85
N LEU A 40 12.39 15.86 -4.96
CA LEU A 40 11.40 14.86 -4.56
C LEU A 40 11.60 13.56 -5.35
N LEU A 41 11.73 13.65 -6.68
CA LEU A 41 11.99 12.51 -7.57
C LEU A 41 13.27 11.77 -7.19
N ILE A 42 14.40 12.48 -7.09
CA ILE A 42 15.72 11.91 -6.83
C ILE A 42 15.75 11.26 -5.44
N GLY A 43 15.31 11.98 -4.41
CA GLY A 43 15.28 11.47 -3.04
C GLY A 43 14.46 10.21 -2.94
N ALA A 44 13.34 10.18 -3.63
CA ALA A 44 12.39 9.12 -3.52
C ALA A 44 12.75 7.89 -4.39
N THR A 45 13.36 8.11 -5.56
CA THR A 45 13.98 7.04 -6.36
C THR A 45 15.15 6.42 -5.61
N ALA A 46 16.00 7.25 -4.97
CA ALA A 46 17.13 6.78 -4.17
C ALA A 46 16.66 5.88 -3.02
N PHE A 47 15.61 6.28 -2.30
CA PHE A 47 15.03 5.47 -1.23
C PHE A 47 14.31 4.20 -1.72
N ALA A 48 13.65 4.25 -2.88
CA ALA A 48 13.07 3.07 -3.52
C ALA A 48 14.16 2.05 -3.90
N VAL A 49 15.27 2.53 -4.46
CA VAL A 49 16.46 1.73 -4.76
C VAL A 49 17.10 1.18 -3.49
N LEU A 50 17.29 2.01 -2.46
CA LEU A 50 17.86 1.61 -1.17
C LEU A 50 17.04 0.54 -0.49
N GLY A 51 15.72 0.68 -0.46
CA GLY A 51 14.91 -0.32 0.17
C GLY A 51 14.69 -1.56 -0.71
N ARG A 52 14.66 -1.47 -2.05
CA ARG A 52 14.78 -2.64 -2.94
C ARG A 52 16.09 -3.37 -2.68
N HIS A 53 17.18 -2.64 -2.50
CA HIS A 53 18.47 -3.19 -2.14
C HIS A 53 18.43 -3.85 -0.76
N GLY A 54 17.79 -3.22 0.24
CA GLY A 54 17.55 -3.80 1.56
C GLY A 54 16.74 -5.10 1.48
N LEU A 55 15.64 -5.13 0.73
CA LEU A 55 14.84 -6.33 0.50
C LEU A 55 15.63 -7.46 -0.18
N ARG A 56 16.53 -7.11 -1.11
CA ARG A 56 17.45 -8.05 -1.78
C ARG A 56 18.56 -8.54 -0.85
N VAL A 57 19.16 -7.70 -0.03
CA VAL A 57 20.17 -8.10 0.97
C VAL A 57 19.55 -9.09 1.96
N PHE A 58 18.32 -8.83 2.39
CA PHE A 58 17.56 -9.75 3.22
C PHE A 58 17.17 -11.07 2.52
N ASP A 59 17.02 -11.08 1.19
CA ASP A 59 16.80 -12.31 0.41
C ASP A 59 18.12 -13.04 0.07
N ARG A 60 19.27 -12.34 -0.02
CA ARG A 60 20.58 -12.96 -0.24
C ARG A 60 21.05 -13.82 0.93
N GLY A 61 20.54 -13.59 2.14
CA GLY A 61 20.72 -14.49 3.28
C GLY A 61 19.85 -15.75 3.24
N ALA A 62 18.84 -15.81 2.37
CA ALA A 62 17.90 -16.94 2.31
C ALA A 62 18.51 -18.27 1.82
N PRO A 63 19.46 -18.32 0.87
CA PRO A 63 20.17 -19.54 0.50
C PRO A 63 21.13 -20.03 1.59
N ALA A 64 21.77 -19.12 2.32
CA ALA A 64 22.63 -19.48 3.45
C ALA A 64 21.79 -20.05 4.61
N ALA A 65 20.66 -19.41 4.92
CA ALA A 65 19.67 -19.92 5.88
C ALA A 65 19.04 -21.25 5.43
N ALA A 66 19.01 -21.52 4.12
CA ALA A 66 18.51 -22.79 3.59
C ALA A 66 19.45 -23.98 3.84
N ARG A 67 20.75 -23.75 4.12
CA ARG A 67 21.64 -24.84 4.53
C ARG A 67 21.45 -25.27 5.99
N ASP A 68 20.72 -24.48 6.77
CA ASP A 68 20.52 -24.67 8.21
C ASP A 68 19.05 -24.95 8.56
N PHE A 69 18.32 -25.65 7.68
CA PHE A 69 16.92 -26.02 7.90
C PHE A 69 16.73 -26.86 9.16
N GLY A 70 17.71 -27.72 9.49
CA GLY A 70 17.66 -28.62 10.64
C GLY A 70 17.46 -27.89 11.97
N ARG A 71 17.79 -26.60 12.02
CA ARG A 71 17.57 -25.71 13.17
C ARG A 71 16.11 -25.32 13.39
N TRP A 72 15.27 -25.39 12.35
CA TRP A 72 13.88 -24.93 12.37
C TRP A 72 12.87 -26.03 12.13
N LEU A 73 13.21 -27.05 11.34
CA LEU A 73 12.35 -28.18 11.02
C LEU A 73 13.16 -29.48 11.16
N PRO A 74 12.52 -30.58 11.57
CA PRO A 74 13.14 -31.89 11.50
C PRO A 74 13.42 -32.30 10.05
N ALA A 75 14.26 -33.33 9.89
CA ALA A 75 14.48 -33.95 8.58
C ALA A 75 13.14 -34.39 7.96
N ALA A 76 13.06 -34.38 6.63
CA ALA A 76 11.87 -34.87 5.94
C ALA A 76 11.67 -36.36 6.22
N ASP A 77 10.49 -36.73 6.69
CA ASP A 77 10.07 -38.13 6.74
C ASP A 77 9.43 -38.47 5.39
N PRO A 78 9.80 -39.58 4.72
CA PRO A 78 9.09 -40.05 3.53
C PRO A 78 7.57 -40.16 3.73
N ALA A 79 7.12 -40.39 4.97
CA ALA A 79 5.71 -40.44 5.34
C ALA A 79 5.00 -39.07 5.34
N ASP A 80 5.74 -37.95 5.33
CA ASP A 80 5.14 -36.61 5.21
C ASP A 80 4.52 -36.45 3.80
N GLY A 81 5.21 -36.87 2.74
CA GLY A 81 4.67 -36.82 1.39
C GLY A 81 4.41 -35.39 0.86
N ALA A 82 3.60 -35.30 -0.20
CA ALA A 82 3.22 -34.03 -0.83
C ALA A 82 1.82 -33.59 -0.37
N HIS A 83 1.64 -32.27 -0.20
CA HIS A 83 0.35 -31.68 0.23
C HIS A 83 -0.17 -30.66 -0.79
N PRO A 84 -0.66 -31.14 -1.96
CA PRO A 84 -1.09 -30.25 -3.05
C PRO A 84 -2.23 -29.31 -2.62
N GLU A 85 -3.09 -29.73 -1.69
CA GLU A 85 -4.16 -28.88 -1.17
C GLU A 85 -3.63 -27.70 -0.34
N LEU A 86 -2.64 -27.94 0.52
CA LEU A 86 -2.02 -26.89 1.33
C LEU A 86 -1.25 -25.91 0.45
N ASP A 87 -0.54 -26.42 -0.56
CA ASP A 87 0.16 -25.60 -1.55
C ASP A 87 -0.81 -24.73 -2.36
N ALA A 88 -1.95 -25.28 -2.77
CA ALA A 88 -3.00 -24.54 -3.45
C ALA A 88 -3.58 -23.42 -2.57
N ARG A 89 -3.83 -23.70 -1.28
CA ARG A 89 -4.30 -22.70 -0.30
C ARG A 89 -3.25 -21.61 -0.08
N LEU A 90 -1.97 -21.97 0.02
CA LEU A 90 -0.86 -21.02 0.14
C LEU A 90 -0.76 -20.09 -1.08
N ARG A 91 -0.89 -20.65 -2.29
CA ARG A 91 -0.94 -19.88 -3.55
C ARG A 91 -2.17 -18.98 -3.61
N ARG A 92 -3.34 -19.45 -3.15
CA ARG A 92 -4.56 -18.63 -3.07
C ARG A 92 -4.38 -17.42 -2.13
N SER A 93 -3.78 -17.62 -0.95
CA SER A 93 -3.45 -16.52 -0.04
C SER A 93 -2.49 -15.51 -0.67
N ALA A 94 -1.45 -15.98 -1.38
CA ALA A 94 -0.54 -15.10 -2.11
C ALA A 94 -1.22 -14.32 -3.24
N ARG A 95 -2.11 -14.97 -4.01
CA ARG A 95 -2.91 -14.33 -5.06
C ARG A 95 -3.84 -13.27 -4.50
N ARG A 96 -4.55 -13.55 -3.39
CA ARG A 96 -5.41 -12.57 -2.70
C ARG A 96 -4.61 -11.35 -2.24
N ALA A 97 -3.48 -11.56 -1.57
CA ALA A 97 -2.61 -10.47 -1.13
C ALA A 97 -2.06 -9.66 -2.31
N THR A 98 -1.69 -10.32 -3.42
CA THR A 98 -1.27 -9.65 -4.66
C THR A 98 -2.42 -8.87 -5.28
N GLY A 99 -3.63 -9.43 -5.30
CA GLY A 99 -4.84 -8.78 -5.80
C GLY A 99 -5.17 -7.49 -5.07
N PHE A 100 -5.02 -7.46 -3.74
CA PHE A 100 -5.17 -6.22 -2.96
C PHE A 100 -4.13 -5.17 -3.37
N ALA A 101 -2.86 -5.55 -3.54
CA ALA A 101 -1.82 -4.62 -3.98
C ALA A 101 -2.10 -4.07 -5.39
N VAL A 102 -2.56 -4.94 -6.31
CA VAL A 102 -2.96 -4.53 -7.67
C VAL A 102 -4.19 -3.61 -7.63
N GLY A 103 -5.20 -3.93 -6.82
CA GLY A 103 -6.39 -3.09 -6.65
C GLY A 103 -6.03 -1.69 -6.20
N TRP A 104 -5.18 -1.55 -5.18
CA TRP A 104 -4.68 -0.23 -4.77
C TRP A 104 -3.87 0.48 -5.86
N ALA A 105 -3.07 -0.24 -6.64
CA ALA A 105 -2.32 0.36 -7.74
C ALA A 105 -3.26 0.91 -8.83
N VAL A 106 -4.36 0.20 -9.13
CA VAL A 106 -5.39 0.66 -10.06
C VAL A 106 -6.11 1.90 -9.52
N VAL A 107 -6.49 1.90 -8.24
CA VAL A 107 -7.12 3.08 -7.61
C VAL A 107 -6.19 4.29 -7.65
N PHE A 108 -4.90 4.09 -7.36
CA PHE A 108 -3.90 5.16 -7.46
C PHE A 108 -3.80 5.72 -8.89
N ALA A 109 -3.67 4.84 -9.88
CA ALA A 109 -3.58 5.24 -11.29
C ALA A 109 -4.84 5.98 -11.75
N ALA A 110 -6.03 5.51 -11.37
CA ALA A 110 -7.29 6.15 -11.71
C ALA A 110 -7.42 7.54 -11.09
N GLY A 111 -7.09 7.70 -9.80
CA GLY A 111 -7.10 9.01 -9.12
C GLY A 111 -6.11 9.99 -9.75
N PHE A 112 -4.91 9.50 -10.08
CA PHE A 112 -3.90 10.28 -10.77
C PHE A 112 -4.35 10.73 -12.17
N THR A 113 -4.89 9.81 -12.99
CA THR A 113 -5.43 10.13 -14.31
C THR A 113 -6.58 11.13 -14.22
N GLN A 114 -7.45 11.02 -13.22
CA GLN A 114 -8.50 12.00 -12.99
C GLN A 114 -7.95 13.41 -12.75
N LEU A 115 -6.88 13.55 -11.96
CA LEU A 115 -6.25 14.85 -11.72
C LEU A 115 -5.62 15.41 -12.99
N SER A 116 -4.90 14.59 -13.77
CA SER A 116 -4.35 15.02 -15.05
C SER A 116 -5.41 15.44 -16.06
N LEU A 117 -6.59 14.80 -16.04
CA LEU A 117 -7.70 15.18 -16.91
C LEU A 117 -8.37 16.48 -16.47
N VAL A 118 -8.43 16.76 -15.16
CA VAL A 118 -8.98 18.02 -14.64
C VAL A 118 -8.08 19.19 -15.05
N ASP A 119 -6.78 19.04 -14.89
CA ASP A 119 -5.78 20.05 -15.27
C ASP A 119 -5.79 20.30 -16.79
N ALA A 120 -5.76 19.24 -17.61
CA ALA A 120 -5.87 19.37 -19.06
C ALA A 120 -7.20 20.02 -19.50
N ALA A 121 -8.30 19.73 -18.79
CA ALA A 121 -9.59 20.36 -19.05
C ALA A 121 -9.60 21.84 -18.63
N ALA A 122 -8.86 22.22 -17.60
CA ALA A 122 -8.73 23.62 -17.20
C ALA A 122 -7.91 24.42 -18.24
N GLU A 123 -6.85 23.83 -18.78
CA GLU A 123 -6.03 24.42 -19.84
C GLU A 123 -6.79 24.51 -21.18
N ASP A 124 -7.52 23.46 -21.56
CA ASP A 124 -8.39 23.49 -22.74
C ASP A 124 -9.44 24.61 -22.66
N LEU A 125 -9.98 24.86 -21.47
CA LEU A 125 -10.94 25.93 -21.25
C LEU A 125 -10.32 27.32 -21.44
N LEU A 126 -9.04 27.52 -21.08
CA LEU A 126 -8.34 28.79 -21.35
C LEU A 126 -8.18 29.06 -22.86
N HIS A 127 -8.04 28.01 -23.66
CA HIS A 127 -7.81 28.15 -25.09
C HIS A 127 -9.10 28.21 -25.91
N THR A 128 -10.15 27.51 -25.47
CA THR A 128 -11.36 27.28 -26.27
C THR A 128 -12.63 27.86 -25.65
N GLY A 129 -12.58 28.29 -24.38
CA GLY A 129 -13.72 28.82 -23.66
C GLY A 129 -14.25 30.13 -24.23
N PHE A 130 -15.45 30.52 -23.82
CA PHE A 130 -16.02 31.83 -24.12
C PHE A 130 -15.53 32.83 -23.07
N HIS A 131 -15.07 33.99 -23.53
CA HIS A 131 -14.52 35.05 -22.68
C HIS A 131 -15.56 36.15 -22.53
N GLU A 132 -15.93 36.45 -21.29
CA GLU A 132 -16.89 37.50 -20.94
C GLU A 132 -16.32 38.36 -19.80
N ILE A 133 -16.65 39.65 -19.80
CA ILE A 133 -16.29 40.53 -18.69
C ILE A 133 -17.26 40.26 -17.55
N GLY A 134 -16.73 39.85 -16.40
CA GLY A 134 -17.46 39.72 -15.15
C GLY A 134 -16.96 40.71 -14.10
N GLU A 135 -17.72 40.83 -13.02
CA GLU A 135 -17.43 41.69 -11.88
C GLU A 135 -17.37 40.84 -10.60
N VAL A 136 -16.35 41.05 -9.77
CA VAL A 136 -16.27 40.44 -8.45
C VAL A 136 -17.34 41.06 -7.56
N VAL A 137 -18.30 40.27 -7.08
CA VAL A 137 -19.41 40.75 -6.24
C VAL A 137 -19.26 40.41 -4.77
N ASP A 138 -18.50 39.37 -4.43
CA ASP A 138 -18.17 39.01 -3.05
C ASP A 138 -16.76 38.42 -2.96
N VAL A 139 -16.09 38.65 -1.83
CA VAL A 139 -14.79 38.04 -1.51
C VAL A 139 -14.88 37.57 -0.06
N ARG A 140 -14.90 36.25 0.14
CA ARG A 140 -15.07 35.65 1.46
C ARG A 140 -13.92 34.73 1.83
N HIS A 141 -13.45 34.82 3.06
CA HIS A 141 -12.40 33.97 3.59
C HIS A 141 -13.00 32.92 4.55
N THR A 142 -12.84 31.64 4.25
CA THR A 142 -13.35 30.54 5.07
C THR A 142 -12.25 29.53 5.35
N ARG A 143 -11.90 29.35 6.63
CA ARG A 143 -10.99 28.28 7.11
C ARG A 143 -9.65 28.19 6.34
N GLY A 144 -9.07 29.32 5.96
CA GLY A 144 -7.79 29.36 5.25
C GLY A 144 -7.90 29.32 3.73
N THR A 145 -9.11 29.17 3.18
CA THR A 145 -9.37 29.28 1.74
C THR A 145 -10.13 30.56 1.46
N THR A 146 -9.72 31.30 0.43
CA THR A 146 -10.42 32.50 -0.03
C THR A 146 -11.27 32.13 -1.24
N TYR A 147 -12.53 32.54 -1.23
CA TYR A 147 -13.45 32.37 -2.35
C TYR A 147 -13.81 33.75 -2.89
N ILE A 148 -13.84 33.87 -4.21
CA ILE A 148 -14.37 35.04 -4.92
C ILE A 148 -15.67 34.63 -5.60
N GLU A 149 -16.68 35.49 -5.54
CA GLU A 149 -17.93 35.30 -6.24
C GLU A 149 -17.98 36.30 -7.39
N VAL A 150 -18.14 35.81 -8.61
CA VAL A 150 -18.03 36.62 -9.83
C VAL A 150 -19.35 36.58 -10.58
N SER A 151 -19.92 37.75 -10.84
CA SER A 151 -21.11 37.93 -11.66
C SER A 151 -20.72 38.13 -13.11
N HIS A 152 -21.34 37.40 -14.03
CA HIS A 152 -21.17 37.53 -15.48
C HIS A 152 -22.48 37.18 -16.18
N GLY A 153 -22.85 37.94 -17.20
CA GLY A 153 -24.16 37.84 -17.84
C GLY A 153 -25.31 37.90 -16.83
N THR A 154 -26.05 36.79 -16.71
CA THR A 154 -27.18 36.62 -15.77
C THR A 154 -26.87 35.67 -14.62
N ARG A 155 -25.59 35.33 -14.42
CA ARG A 155 -25.15 34.28 -13.50
C ARG A 155 -24.09 34.79 -12.55
N THR A 156 -23.93 34.04 -11.48
CA THR A 156 -22.91 34.27 -10.48
C THR A 156 -22.31 32.93 -10.11
N ASP A 157 -20.99 32.83 -10.19
CA ASP A 157 -20.25 31.61 -9.91
C ASP A 157 -19.21 31.88 -8.82
N VAL A 158 -19.03 30.89 -7.94
CA VAL A 158 -18.07 30.95 -6.84
C VAL A 158 -16.80 30.26 -7.29
N LEU A 159 -15.68 30.97 -7.19
CA LEU A 159 -14.35 30.52 -7.57
C LEU A 159 -13.46 30.50 -6.32
N ILE A 160 -12.52 29.56 -6.27
CA ILE A 160 -11.47 29.55 -5.24
C ILE A 160 -10.35 30.47 -5.72
N ARG A 161 -9.87 31.34 -4.83
CA ARG A 161 -8.71 32.19 -5.08
C ARG A 161 -7.45 31.44 -4.70
N ASP A 162 -6.70 31.00 -5.69
CA ASP A 162 -5.41 30.35 -5.59
C ASP A 162 -4.26 31.27 -6.03
N SER A 163 -4.55 32.36 -6.75
CA SER A 163 -3.53 33.35 -7.11
C SER A 163 -3.21 34.34 -5.97
N ASP A 164 -2.04 34.99 -6.08
CA ASP A 164 -1.63 36.10 -5.21
C ASP A 164 -2.36 37.42 -5.51
N ARG A 165 -3.28 37.44 -6.50
CA ARG A 165 -4.03 38.65 -6.87
C ARG A 165 -4.98 39.06 -5.74
N ASP A 166 -4.88 40.31 -5.31
CA ASP A 166 -5.77 40.90 -4.31
C ASP A 166 -7.07 41.38 -4.97
N TYR A 167 -8.06 40.48 -5.09
CA TYR A 167 -9.39 40.83 -5.61
C TYR A 167 -10.19 41.67 -4.63
N ARG A 168 -10.89 42.67 -5.16
CA ARG A 168 -11.84 43.52 -4.44
C ARG A 168 -13.19 43.48 -5.12
N VAL A 169 -14.24 43.72 -4.34
CA VAL A 169 -15.60 43.87 -4.88
C VAL A 169 -15.61 45.06 -5.85
N GLY A 170 -16.18 44.85 -7.03
CA GLY A 170 -16.18 45.79 -8.15
C GLY A 170 -15.02 45.63 -9.13
N ASP A 171 -14.06 44.73 -8.85
CA ASP A 171 -12.99 44.45 -9.81
C ASP A 171 -13.54 43.75 -11.04
N GLU A 172 -13.18 44.26 -12.23
CA GLU A 172 -13.44 43.59 -13.49
C GLU A 172 -12.47 42.43 -13.70
N VAL A 173 -13.03 41.28 -14.06
CA VAL A 173 -12.28 40.04 -14.34
C VAL A 173 -12.79 39.41 -15.63
N ILE A 174 -11.90 38.74 -16.36
CA ILE A 174 -12.30 37.96 -17.53
C ILE A 174 -12.74 36.59 -17.03
N VAL A 175 -14.04 36.31 -17.19
CA VAL A 175 -14.63 35.00 -16.92
C VAL A 175 -14.55 34.17 -18.19
N ILE A 176 -14.02 32.97 -18.06
CA ILE A 176 -13.86 32.01 -19.14
C ILE A 176 -14.72 30.80 -18.81
N TYR A 177 -15.71 30.49 -19.66
CA TYR A 177 -16.65 29.40 -19.40
C TYR A 177 -16.99 28.58 -20.64
N ASP A 178 -17.47 27.36 -20.40
CA ASP A 178 -17.99 26.46 -21.43
C ASP A 178 -19.54 26.52 -21.44
N PRO A 179 -20.19 27.02 -22.50
CA PRO A 179 -21.65 27.10 -22.54
C PRO A 179 -22.33 25.72 -22.59
N ALA A 180 -21.61 24.65 -22.99
CA ALA A 180 -22.14 23.29 -23.03
C ALA A 180 -22.04 22.58 -21.66
N ASP A 181 -21.05 22.92 -20.83
CA ASP A 181 -20.95 22.51 -19.43
C ASP A 181 -20.83 23.75 -18.53
N PRO A 182 -21.97 24.39 -18.15
CA PRO A 182 -21.94 25.65 -17.43
C PRO A 182 -21.45 25.55 -15.98
N SER A 183 -21.01 24.38 -15.54
CA SER A 183 -20.28 24.20 -14.28
C SER A 183 -18.76 24.42 -14.44
N ARG A 184 -18.27 24.50 -15.68
CA ARG A 184 -16.89 24.82 -16.02
C ARG A 184 -16.76 26.31 -16.28
N VAL A 185 -16.43 27.03 -15.23
CA VAL A 185 -16.16 28.46 -15.23
C VAL A 185 -14.80 28.64 -14.60
N ARG A 186 -13.97 29.55 -15.09
CA ARG A 186 -12.69 29.94 -14.49
C ARG A 186 -12.42 31.42 -14.77
N THR A 187 -11.43 32.03 -14.14
CA THR A 187 -10.86 33.29 -14.65
C THR A 187 -9.52 33.02 -15.33
N ALA A 188 -8.93 34.06 -15.92
CA ALA A 188 -7.57 33.99 -16.45
C ALA A 188 -6.55 33.59 -15.36
N ASP A 189 -6.75 34.07 -14.12
CA ASP A 189 -5.82 33.84 -13.01
C ASP A 189 -6.25 32.68 -12.11
N GLU A 190 -7.54 32.33 -12.06
CA GLU A 190 -8.09 31.35 -11.13
C GLU A 190 -8.64 30.12 -11.88
N PRO A 191 -8.10 28.90 -11.65
CA PRO A 191 -8.46 27.70 -12.43
C PRO A 191 -9.87 27.16 -12.14
N ASN A 192 -10.48 27.57 -11.03
CA ASN A 192 -11.81 27.15 -10.53
C ASN A 192 -12.16 25.69 -10.88
N GLU A 193 -11.38 24.80 -10.29
CA GLU A 193 -11.70 23.39 -10.31
C GLU A 193 -12.80 23.14 -9.28
N GLY A 194 -13.96 22.66 -9.73
CA GLY A 194 -15.04 22.34 -8.81
C GLY A 194 -14.55 21.38 -7.72
N ASP A 195 -14.59 21.81 -6.46
CA ASP A 195 -14.05 21.11 -5.27
C ASP A 195 -14.37 19.60 -5.26
N GLY A 196 -15.56 19.23 -5.73
CA GLY A 196 -16.00 17.83 -5.82
C GLY A 196 -15.18 16.98 -6.79
N ARG A 197 -14.80 17.49 -7.98
CA ARG A 197 -14.04 16.73 -8.99
C ARG A 197 -12.60 16.52 -8.55
N LEU A 198 -11.98 17.55 -7.98
CA LEU A 198 -10.63 17.47 -7.41
C LEU A 198 -10.61 16.50 -6.21
N ALA A 199 -11.57 16.60 -5.29
CA ALA A 199 -11.68 15.68 -4.16
C ALA A 199 -11.87 14.21 -4.61
N LEU A 200 -12.63 13.97 -5.68
CA LEU A 200 -12.82 12.63 -6.26
C LEU A 200 -11.52 12.03 -6.83
N GLY A 201 -10.55 12.85 -7.24
CA GLY A 201 -9.22 12.39 -7.65
C GLY A 201 -8.26 12.22 -6.46
N ILE A 202 -8.16 13.24 -5.61
CA ILE A 202 -7.20 13.30 -4.50
C ILE A 202 -7.48 12.23 -3.44
N VAL A 203 -8.74 12.09 -2.99
CA VAL A 203 -9.08 11.18 -1.88
C VAL A 203 -8.71 9.72 -2.19
N PRO A 204 -9.11 9.11 -3.33
CA PRO A 204 -8.70 7.75 -3.65
C PRO A 204 -7.19 7.63 -3.90
N MET A 205 -6.55 8.65 -4.49
CA MET A 205 -5.11 8.67 -4.67
C MET A 205 -4.37 8.61 -3.32
N LEU A 206 -4.77 9.42 -2.34
CA LEU A 206 -4.22 9.39 -0.98
C LEU A 206 -4.51 8.06 -0.29
N ALA A 207 -5.75 7.57 -0.37
CA ALA A 207 -6.12 6.27 0.19
C ALA A 207 -5.25 5.15 -0.38
N ALA A 208 -4.99 5.17 -1.69
CA ALA A 208 -4.13 4.20 -2.36
C ALA A 208 -2.64 4.37 -2.01
N LEU A 209 -2.16 5.60 -1.88
CA LEU A 209 -0.81 5.91 -1.40
C LEU A 209 -0.56 5.26 -0.02
N PHE A 210 -1.53 5.26 0.88
CA PHE A 210 -1.42 4.56 2.15
C PHE A 210 -1.68 3.04 2.03
N GLY A 211 -2.67 2.61 1.26
CA GLY A 211 -3.08 1.20 1.14
C GLY A 211 -2.06 0.30 0.42
N LEU A 212 -1.34 0.85 -0.55
CA LEU A 212 -0.35 0.14 -1.37
C LEU A 212 0.85 -0.40 -0.53
N PRO A 213 1.48 0.38 0.37
CA PRO A 213 2.51 -0.14 1.29
C PRO A 213 2.03 -1.30 2.14
N PHE A 214 0.82 -1.17 2.72
CA PHE A 214 0.23 -2.19 3.58
C PHE A 214 -0.10 -3.48 2.81
N SER A 215 -0.25 -3.41 1.48
CA SER A 215 -0.60 -4.55 0.63
C SER A 215 0.61 -5.23 -0.01
N ILE A 216 1.63 -4.47 -0.42
CA ILE A 216 2.86 -5.01 -1.02
C ILE A 216 3.63 -5.89 -0.03
N GLY A 217 3.75 -5.46 1.22
CA GLY A 217 4.46 -6.21 2.26
C GLY A 217 3.95 -7.65 2.43
N PRO A 218 2.64 -7.84 2.71
CA PRO A 218 2.02 -9.16 2.75
C PRO A 218 2.15 -9.95 1.44
N ALA A 219 1.96 -9.32 0.27
CA ALA A 219 2.09 -10.00 -1.02
C ALA A 219 3.51 -10.58 -1.23
N ALA A 220 4.54 -9.78 -0.97
CA ALA A 220 5.93 -10.22 -1.01
C ALA A 220 6.22 -11.28 0.06
N GLY A 221 5.66 -11.11 1.26
CA GLY A 221 5.79 -12.06 2.37
C GLY A 221 5.23 -13.44 2.05
N TRP A 222 4.07 -13.51 1.39
CA TRP A 222 3.48 -14.77 0.96
C TRP A 222 4.28 -15.45 -0.16
N ARG A 223 4.80 -14.68 -1.13
CA ARG A 223 5.71 -15.25 -2.15
C ARG A 223 6.99 -15.84 -1.56
N ARG A 224 7.53 -15.21 -0.50
CA ARG A 224 8.68 -15.76 0.24
C ARG A 224 8.33 -17.05 0.98
N ARG A 225 7.14 -17.12 1.58
CA ARG A 225 6.61 -18.32 2.25
C ARG A 225 6.38 -19.49 1.29
N ILE A 226 5.82 -19.23 0.11
CA ILE A 226 5.70 -20.24 -0.96
C ILE A 226 7.06 -20.84 -1.28
N ARG A 227 8.04 -20.00 -1.64
CA ARG A 227 9.40 -20.44 -1.93
C ARG A 227 10.06 -21.15 -0.75
N ALA A 228 9.66 -20.80 0.47
CA ALA A 228 10.20 -21.42 1.67
C ALA A 228 9.68 -22.84 1.84
N VAL A 229 8.35 -23.00 1.77
CA VAL A 229 7.67 -24.29 1.83
C VAL A 229 8.09 -25.19 0.66
N GLU A 230 8.19 -24.66 -0.56
CA GLU A 230 8.63 -25.44 -1.75
C GLU A 230 10.05 -26.03 -1.58
N ARG A 231 10.90 -25.43 -0.76
CA ARG A 231 12.26 -25.93 -0.49
C ARG A 231 12.35 -26.86 0.72
N THR A 232 11.54 -26.63 1.76
CA THR A 232 11.59 -27.46 2.97
C THR A 232 10.63 -28.64 2.90
N GLY A 233 9.58 -28.54 2.10
CA GLY A 233 8.38 -29.36 2.23
C GLY A 233 7.59 -29.01 3.50
N TRP A 234 6.55 -29.79 3.73
CA TRP A 234 5.74 -29.77 4.94
C TRP A 234 6.23 -30.84 5.92
N ARG A 235 6.04 -30.60 7.22
CA ARG A 235 6.32 -31.53 8.32
C ARG A 235 5.11 -31.66 9.20
N ARG A 236 4.75 -32.88 9.57
CA ARG A 236 3.65 -33.10 10.50
C ARG A 236 4.04 -32.63 11.91
N ALA A 237 3.15 -31.87 12.55
CA ALA A 237 3.32 -31.41 13.92
C ALA A 237 1.98 -31.38 14.68
N GLY A 238 2.02 -31.60 15.98
CA GLY A 238 0.96 -31.23 16.90
C GLY A 238 1.12 -29.76 17.31
N VAL A 239 0.14 -28.91 17.02
CA VAL A 239 0.20 -27.49 17.39
C VAL A 239 -0.76 -27.17 18.52
N THR A 240 -0.22 -26.52 19.55
CA THR A 240 -0.99 -25.99 20.68
C THR A 240 -0.94 -24.47 20.66
N ASP A 241 -2.11 -23.84 20.82
CA ASP A 241 -2.23 -22.41 21.02
C ASP A 241 -1.96 -22.07 22.48
N ASP A 242 -0.81 -21.46 22.77
CA ASP A 242 -0.50 -21.01 24.11
C ASP A 242 -1.28 -19.72 24.41
N GLN A 243 -2.45 -19.90 25.01
CA GLN A 243 -3.26 -18.82 25.56
C GLN A 243 -2.92 -18.51 27.02
N LEU A 244 -2.09 -19.32 27.68
CA LEU A 244 -1.91 -19.31 29.14
C LEU A 244 -0.97 -18.19 29.62
N GLY A 245 -0.06 -17.69 28.76
CA GLY A 245 0.94 -16.69 29.14
C GLY A 245 0.51 -15.21 29.14
N GLY A 246 -0.79 -14.89 29.30
CA GLY A 246 -1.28 -13.49 29.32
C GLY A 246 -1.14 -12.72 27.98
N SER A 247 -0.63 -13.38 26.94
CA SER A 247 -0.36 -12.81 25.62
C SER A 247 -1.31 -13.38 24.56
N GLN A 248 -2.61 -13.27 24.81
CA GLN A 248 -3.75 -13.60 23.92
C GLN A 248 -3.37 -14.22 22.56
N GLY A 249 -3.13 -15.53 22.52
CA GLY A 249 -2.99 -16.31 21.28
C GLY A 249 -1.96 -15.75 20.29
N ARG A 250 -0.86 -15.15 20.75
CA ARG A 250 0.22 -14.70 19.85
C ARG A 250 1.14 -15.83 19.42
N TYR A 251 1.26 -16.86 20.24
CA TYR A 251 2.24 -17.93 20.09
C TYR A 251 1.56 -19.27 19.79
N LEU A 252 2.27 -20.12 19.09
CA LEU A 252 1.87 -21.48 18.74
C LEU A 252 3.08 -22.37 19.03
N ASP A 253 2.93 -23.38 19.88
CA ASP A 253 3.97 -24.37 20.08
C ASP A 253 3.71 -25.56 19.16
N ALA A 254 4.67 -25.83 18.28
CA ALA A 254 4.63 -26.94 17.34
C ALA A 254 5.55 -28.06 17.82
N GLU A 255 4.97 -29.19 18.19
CA GLU A 255 5.65 -30.43 18.58
C GLU A 255 5.72 -31.37 17.38
N PHE A 256 6.92 -31.73 16.96
CA PHE A 256 7.17 -32.62 15.82
C PHE A 256 7.24 -34.09 16.25
N ARG A 257 7.13 -34.99 15.28
CA ARG A 257 7.15 -36.45 15.51
C ARG A 257 8.44 -36.94 16.19
N ASP A 258 9.56 -36.26 15.95
CA ASP A 258 10.85 -36.59 16.56
C ASP A 258 10.98 -36.10 18.02
N GLY A 259 9.91 -35.56 18.60
CA GLY A 259 9.86 -35.04 19.97
C GLY A 259 10.51 -33.68 20.14
N THR A 260 10.82 -32.99 19.02
CA THR A 260 11.37 -31.64 19.06
C THR A 260 10.27 -30.60 18.95
N ASP A 261 10.49 -29.46 19.61
CA ASP A 261 9.50 -28.38 19.66
C ASP A 261 10.05 -27.09 19.05
N VAL A 262 9.15 -26.34 18.40
CA VAL A 262 9.42 -24.98 17.92
C VAL A 262 8.28 -24.06 18.32
N THR A 263 8.62 -22.97 19.02
CA THR A 263 7.68 -21.89 19.30
C THR A 263 7.60 -20.93 18.10
N LEU A 264 6.41 -20.85 17.55
CA LEU A 264 6.03 -19.97 16.46
C LEU A 264 5.24 -18.78 17.00
N ARG A 265 5.36 -17.61 16.38
CA ARG A 265 4.44 -16.48 16.59
C ARG A 265 3.67 -16.17 15.34
N ARG A 266 2.39 -15.90 15.56
CA ARG A 266 1.46 -15.53 14.51
C ARG A 266 1.86 -14.17 13.93
N SER A 267 1.71 -14.03 12.62
CA SER A 267 1.87 -12.72 11.99
C SER A 267 0.74 -11.79 12.45
N TRP A 268 1.07 -10.54 12.71
CA TRP A 268 0.20 -9.55 13.37
C TRP A 268 -1.17 -9.38 12.68
N ALA A 269 -1.23 -9.56 11.36
CA ALA A 269 -2.44 -9.46 10.55
C ALA A 269 -3.55 -10.48 10.87
N PHE A 270 -3.28 -11.50 11.69
CA PHE A 270 -4.23 -12.60 11.97
C PHE A 270 -4.51 -12.80 13.47
N LEU A 271 -4.15 -11.86 14.34
CA LEU A 271 -4.31 -12.03 15.79
C LEU A 271 -5.78 -12.09 16.24
N ASN A 272 -6.68 -11.32 15.60
CA ASN A 272 -8.08 -11.21 16.04
C ASN A 272 -9.08 -12.07 15.25
N LEU A 273 -8.62 -12.77 14.19
CA LEU A 273 -9.46 -13.59 13.32
C LEU A 273 -9.02 -15.06 13.33
N SER A 274 -8.33 -15.48 14.40
CA SER A 274 -7.49 -16.67 14.36
C SER A 274 -8.31 -17.96 14.41
N PRO A 275 -8.36 -18.77 13.32
CA PRO A 275 -8.99 -20.09 13.33
C PRO A 275 -8.25 -21.09 14.24
N SER A 276 -7.09 -20.70 14.79
CA SER A 276 -6.30 -21.49 15.72
C SER A 276 -6.53 -21.19 17.20
N ALA A 277 -7.49 -20.30 17.52
CA ALA A 277 -7.87 -20.04 18.89
C ALA A 277 -8.27 -21.34 19.61
N GLY A 278 -7.58 -21.66 20.70
CA GLY A 278 -7.90 -22.80 21.56
C GLY A 278 -7.45 -24.16 21.02
N TRP A 279 -6.60 -24.20 19.99
CA TRP A 279 -6.00 -25.46 19.54
C TRP A 279 -5.21 -26.12 20.67
N LYS A 280 -5.49 -27.40 20.93
CA LYS A 280 -4.74 -28.25 21.86
C LYS A 280 -4.25 -29.47 21.11
N ASN A 281 -2.94 -29.57 20.92
CA ASN A 281 -2.28 -30.63 20.16
C ASN A 281 -2.99 -30.94 18.83
N ARG A 282 -3.39 -29.90 18.10
CA ARG A 282 -4.10 -30.05 16.83
C ARG A 282 -3.12 -30.60 15.79
N PRO A 283 -3.41 -31.74 15.14
CA PRO A 283 -2.53 -32.26 14.09
C PRO A 283 -2.58 -31.32 12.87
N VAL A 284 -1.45 -30.72 12.54
CA VAL A 284 -1.29 -29.78 11.43
C VAL A 284 0.05 -30.02 10.72
N TRP A 285 0.27 -29.25 9.66
CA TRP A 285 1.46 -29.27 8.85
C TRP A 285 2.22 -27.96 8.96
N VAL A 286 3.52 -28.03 9.16
CA VAL A 286 4.39 -26.86 9.30
C VAL A 286 5.45 -26.88 8.21
N GLY A 287 5.65 -25.76 7.53
CA GLY A 287 6.64 -25.64 6.45
C GLY A 287 7.33 -24.28 6.46
N GLY A 288 8.43 -24.17 5.71
CA GLY A 288 9.28 -22.99 5.62
C GLY A 288 10.38 -22.93 6.69
N TRP A 289 10.98 -21.76 6.89
CA TRP A 289 12.00 -21.54 7.92
C TRP A 289 11.93 -20.14 8.51
N GLY A 290 12.41 -19.96 9.75
CA GLY A 290 12.57 -18.66 10.41
C GLY A 290 11.32 -17.77 10.32
N LYS A 291 11.43 -16.63 9.64
CA LYS A 291 10.33 -15.64 9.47
C LYS A 291 9.32 -16.00 8.37
N THR A 292 9.59 -17.06 7.63
CA THR A 292 8.81 -17.53 6.49
C THR A 292 8.12 -18.86 6.79
N MET A 293 7.91 -19.17 8.07
CA MET A 293 7.15 -20.34 8.50
C MET A 293 5.66 -20.20 8.12
N VAL A 294 5.04 -21.34 7.86
CA VAL A 294 3.62 -21.48 7.57
C VAL A 294 3.08 -22.68 8.34
N VAL A 295 1.88 -22.54 8.88
CA VAL A 295 1.13 -23.65 9.49
C VAL A 295 -0.14 -23.87 8.66
N GLY A 296 -0.44 -25.10 8.28
CA GLY A 296 -1.64 -25.46 7.52
C GLY A 296 -2.38 -26.64 8.17
N ASP A 297 -3.70 -26.54 8.29
CA ASP A 297 -4.57 -27.66 8.64
C ASP A 297 -5.26 -28.13 7.34
N GLU A 298 -5.09 -29.40 6.97
CA GLU A 298 -5.75 -29.99 5.79
C GLU A 298 -7.27 -29.92 5.88
N LYS A 299 -7.83 -30.04 7.09
CA LYS A 299 -9.27 -29.92 7.33
C LYS A 299 -9.72 -28.46 7.47
N GLY A 300 -8.77 -27.52 7.59
CA GLY A 300 -9.03 -26.11 7.81
C GLY A 300 -9.07 -25.29 6.53
N PRO A 301 -9.90 -24.24 6.44
CA PRO A 301 -10.01 -23.41 5.23
C PRO A 301 -8.77 -22.53 4.94
N TYR A 302 -7.80 -22.45 5.86
CA TYR A 302 -6.73 -21.45 5.82
C TYR A 302 -5.35 -22.02 6.12
N VAL A 303 -4.33 -21.33 5.61
CA VAL A 303 -2.93 -21.45 6.04
C VAL A 303 -2.55 -20.20 6.83
N LEU A 304 -1.79 -20.38 7.90
CA LEU A 304 -1.40 -19.35 8.85
C LEU A 304 0.03 -18.93 8.61
N ALA A 305 0.25 -17.62 8.44
CA ALA A 305 1.57 -17.04 8.36
C ALA A 305 2.20 -16.96 9.76
N ALA A 306 3.28 -17.71 9.98
CA ALA A 306 3.99 -17.77 11.24
C ALA A 306 5.43 -17.27 11.13
N HIS A 307 6.09 -17.09 12.27
CA HIS A 307 7.53 -16.95 12.38
C HIS A 307 8.05 -17.71 13.58
N ALA A 308 9.13 -18.47 13.42
CA ALA A 308 9.82 -19.06 14.55
C ALA A 308 10.49 -17.96 15.38
N ILE A 309 10.33 -18.05 16.71
CA ILE A 309 10.96 -17.13 17.67
C ILE A 309 12.10 -17.83 18.40
N ARG A 310 11.91 -19.11 18.68
CA ARG A 310 12.94 -19.97 19.23
C ARG A 310 13.26 -21.05 18.23
N GLU A 311 14.51 -21.47 18.27
CA GLU A 311 15.01 -22.58 17.48
C GLU A 311 14.51 -23.89 18.08
N ARG A 312 14.63 -24.95 17.28
CA ARG A 312 14.23 -26.29 17.67
C ARG A 312 15.00 -26.72 18.92
N VAL A 313 14.28 -27.04 19.98
CA VAL A 313 14.85 -27.59 21.22
C VAL A 313 14.47 -29.06 21.29
N SER A 314 15.46 -29.94 21.49
CA SER A 314 15.19 -31.32 21.85
C SER A 314 14.74 -31.35 23.30
N ARG A 315 13.52 -31.84 23.57
CA ARG A 315 13.17 -32.20 24.94
C ARG A 315 14.02 -33.42 25.31
N SER A 316 15.12 -33.20 26.03
CA SER A 316 15.65 -34.23 26.91
C SER A 316 14.54 -34.54 27.91
N ARG A 317 13.81 -35.64 27.71
CA ARG A 317 12.82 -36.12 28.69
C ARG A 317 13.51 -36.21 30.06
N PRO A 318 13.05 -35.50 31.11
CA PRO A 318 13.37 -35.86 32.47
C PRO A 318 12.77 -37.23 32.83
#